data_AF-H6V455-F1
#
_entry.id   AF-H6V455-F1
#
_cell.length_a   1.000
_cell.length_b   1.000
_cell.length_c   1.000
_cell.angle_alpha   90.00
_cell.angle_beta   90.00
_cell.angle_gamma   90.00
#
_symmetry.space_group_name_H-M   'P 1'
#
loop_
_entity.id
_entity.type
_entity.pdbx_description
1 polymer ?
#
loop_
_entity_poly.entity_id
_entity_poly.type
_entity_poly.pdbx_seq_one_letter_code
_entity_poly.pdbx_strand_id
1 'polypeptide(L)'
;RRTRRSPLLFLYRDVLRHDLESIEAFVRARRPKRLPVVLTRREVRAVLANLDGTAWLVVSLLYGSGLRLMEALRLRVKDVDFSYRQINLRDGKGRRDRVTILPNRVGEPLRRHLAHVRVLFQRDVDEGIGRARLPYAPERKFPSAASTWSWQFIFPGRRPSTDPLTGEICRHHLHESAIRRTLQPAVRRAGLTKRVTSHSFRHSFATHLL
;
A
#
# COMPACT_ATOMS: atom_id res chain seq x y z
N ARG A 1 -16.73 2.11 13.75
CA ARG A 1 -16.04 0.80 13.53
C ARG A 1 -16.62 0.18 12.25
N ARG A 2 -15.90 0.11 11.12
CA ARG A 2 -16.43 -0.45 9.86
C ARG A 2 -16.43 -1.97 9.93
N THR A 3 -17.59 -2.56 10.19
CA THR A 3 -17.87 -4.00 10.10
C THR A 3 -17.88 -4.42 8.63
N ARG A 4 -17.12 -5.46 8.27
CA ARG A 4 -17.34 -6.18 7.00
C ARG A 4 -18.70 -6.85 7.12
N ARG A 5 -19.70 -6.40 6.35
CA ARG A 5 -20.97 -7.12 6.18
C ARG A 5 -20.70 -8.36 5.32
N SER A 6 -21.35 -9.48 5.63
CA SER A 6 -21.28 -10.69 4.80
C SER A 6 -21.85 -10.38 3.41
N PRO A 7 -21.27 -10.88 2.30
CA PRO A 7 -21.83 -10.72 0.96
C PRO A 7 -23.29 -11.15 0.86
N LEU A 8 -23.68 -12.19 1.61
CA LEU A 8 -25.07 -12.65 1.70
C LEU A 8 -25.98 -11.64 2.39
N LEU A 9 -25.52 -11.03 3.50
CA LEU A 9 -26.29 -9.97 4.18
C LEU A 9 -26.42 -8.71 3.30
N PHE A 10 -25.41 -8.41 2.47
CA PHE A 10 -25.49 -7.33 1.49
C PHE A 10 -26.48 -7.66 0.37
N LEU A 11 -26.43 -8.87 -0.18
CA LEU A 11 -27.36 -9.31 -1.23
C LEU A 11 -28.81 -9.22 -0.73
N TYR A 12 -29.12 -9.83 0.41
CA TYR A 12 -30.50 -9.88 0.89
C TYR A 12 -31.04 -8.50 1.33
N ARG A 13 -30.26 -7.73 2.07
CA ARG A 13 -30.73 -6.43 2.58
C ARG A 13 -30.67 -5.33 1.53
N ASP A 14 -29.52 -5.19 0.85
CA ASP A 14 -29.24 -4.02 0.02
C ASP A 14 -29.60 -4.23 -1.47
N VAL A 15 -29.65 -5.47 -1.96
CA VAL A 15 -30.05 -5.80 -3.36
C VAL A 15 -31.48 -6.31 -3.42
N LEU A 16 -31.80 -7.34 -2.63
CA LEU A 16 -33.11 -8.00 -2.65
C LEU A 16 -34.15 -7.32 -1.73
N ARG A 17 -33.75 -6.31 -0.96
CA ARG A 17 -34.60 -5.54 -0.02
C ARG A 17 -35.45 -6.41 0.92
N HIS A 18 -34.94 -7.59 1.28
CA HIS A 18 -35.56 -8.46 2.27
C HIS A 18 -35.11 -8.08 3.67
N ASP A 19 -36.07 -8.03 4.59
CA ASP A 19 -35.78 -7.82 6.00
C ASP A 19 -35.23 -9.10 6.63
N LEU A 20 -34.07 -8.98 7.30
CA LEU A 20 -33.31 -10.11 7.83
C LEU A 20 -33.04 -9.92 9.32
N GLU A 21 -34.07 -9.59 10.09
CA GLU A 21 -33.96 -9.38 11.55
C GLU A 21 -33.38 -10.62 12.28
N SER A 22 -33.61 -11.83 11.76
CA SER A 22 -33.13 -13.08 12.39
C SER A 22 -31.71 -13.52 12.00
N ILE A 23 -31.18 -13.09 10.85
CA ILE A 23 -29.88 -13.59 10.32
C ILE A 23 -28.70 -12.75 10.84
N GLU A 24 -28.91 -11.48 11.17
CA GLU A 24 -27.84 -10.62 11.70
C GLU A 24 -27.24 -11.15 13.03
N ALA A 25 -28.03 -11.90 13.82
CA ALA A 25 -27.59 -12.51 15.07
C ALA A 25 -26.60 -13.68 14.87
N PHE A 26 -26.75 -14.48 13.82
CA PHE A 26 -25.99 -15.73 13.63
C PHE A 26 -24.61 -15.54 12.98
N VAL A 27 -24.39 -14.48 12.19
CA VAL A 27 -23.22 -14.41 11.29
C VAL A 27 -21.94 -13.88 11.97
N ARG A 28 -22.00 -13.46 13.25
CA ARG A 28 -20.81 -12.94 13.96
C ARG A 28 -20.08 -14.00 14.78
N ALA A 29 -19.53 -15.01 14.11
CA ALA A 29 -18.42 -15.77 14.69
C ALA A 29 -17.24 -14.81 14.95
N ARG A 30 -17.00 -14.46 16.22
CA ARG A 30 -15.86 -13.62 16.62
C ARG A 30 -14.57 -14.40 16.34
N ARG A 31 -13.87 -14.04 15.28
CA ARG A 31 -12.53 -14.60 15.01
C ARG A 31 -11.63 -14.37 16.24
N PRO A 32 -10.90 -15.39 16.72
CA PRO A 32 -10.00 -15.23 17.85
C PRO A 32 -8.99 -14.11 17.56
N LYS A 33 -8.88 -13.15 18.49
CA LYS A 33 -7.93 -12.05 18.40
C LYS A 33 -6.53 -12.62 18.59
N ARG A 34 -5.79 -12.78 17.49
CA ARG A 34 -4.37 -13.15 17.55
C ARG A 34 -3.56 -11.95 18.02
N LEU A 35 -2.62 -12.18 18.94
CA LEU A 35 -1.69 -11.14 19.38
C LEU A 35 -0.86 -10.63 18.18
N PRO A 36 -0.59 -9.32 18.11
CA PRO A 36 0.25 -8.77 17.06
C PRO A 36 1.67 -9.33 17.18
N VAL A 37 2.23 -9.79 16.07
CA VAL A 37 3.62 -10.25 16.01
C VAL A 37 4.53 -9.02 15.91
N VAL A 38 5.33 -8.78 16.95
CA VAL A 38 6.37 -7.74 17.00
C VAL A 38 7.74 -8.39 16.78
N LEU A 39 8.53 -7.76 15.91
CA LEU A 39 9.90 -8.15 15.59
C LEU A 39 10.87 -7.27 16.37
N THR A 40 11.92 -7.86 16.91
CA THR A 40 13.08 -7.14 17.43
C THR A 40 13.80 -6.40 16.31
N ARG A 41 14.58 -5.37 16.66
CA ARG A 41 15.41 -4.62 15.69
C ARG A 41 16.38 -5.54 14.92
N ARG A 42 16.91 -6.58 15.58
CA ARG A 42 17.79 -7.59 14.96
C ARG A 42 17.05 -8.44 13.93
N GLU A 43 15.86 -8.93 14.28
CA GLU A 43 14.99 -9.68 13.36
C GLU A 43 14.60 -8.86 12.14
N VAL A 44 14.22 -7.59 12.32
CA VAL A 44 13.92 -6.68 11.20
C VAL A 44 15.12 -6.55 10.28
N ARG A 45 16.31 -6.32 10.84
CA ARG A 45 17.56 -6.20 10.06
C ARG A 45 17.87 -7.48 9.29
N ALA A 46 17.71 -8.64 9.90
CA ALA A 46 17.95 -9.94 9.27
C ALA A 46 17.01 -10.18 8.07
N VAL A 47 15.74 -9.82 8.19
CA VAL A 47 14.78 -9.92 7.07
C VAL A 47 15.12 -8.92 5.96
N LEU A 48 15.43 -7.66 6.31
CA LEU A 48 15.79 -6.63 5.32
C LEU A 48 17.08 -6.98 4.56
N ALA A 49 18.05 -7.64 5.19
CA ALA A 49 19.27 -8.09 4.52
C ALA A 49 19.01 -9.16 3.44
N ASN A 50 17.85 -9.82 3.49
CA ASN A 50 17.42 -10.84 2.54
C ASN A 50 16.44 -10.32 1.48
N LEU A 51 16.25 -9.00 1.40
CA LEU A 51 15.38 -8.33 0.44
C LEU A 51 16.18 -7.35 -0.40
N ASP A 52 15.74 -7.15 -1.64
CA ASP A 52 16.34 -6.25 -2.61
C ASP A 52 15.26 -5.44 -3.37
N GLY A 53 15.74 -4.43 -4.10
CA GLY A 53 14.92 -3.59 -4.98
C GLY A 53 13.62 -3.07 -4.36
N THR A 54 12.52 -3.21 -5.10
CA THR A 54 11.20 -2.71 -4.69
C THR A 54 10.69 -3.33 -3.39
N ALA A 55 10.96 -4.62 -3.15
CA ALA A 55 10.50 -5.29 -1.94
C ALA A 55 11.19 -4.72 -0.70
N TRP A 56 12.50 -4.49 -0.78
CA TRP A 56 13.28 -3.84 0.27
C TRP A 56 12.77 -2.43 0.58
N LEU A 57 12.50 -1.62 -0.45
CA LEU A 57 11.97 -0.26 -0.29
C LEU A 57 10.63 -0.26 0.43
N VAL A 58 9.68 -1.08 -0.05
CA VAL A 58 8.34 -1.15 0.54
C VAL A 58 8.43 -1.59 2.00
N VAL A 59 9.11 -2.70 2.31
CA VAL A 59 9.21 -3.21 3.69
C VAL A 59 9.93 -2.22 4.61
N SER A 60 10.97 -1.53 4.11
CA SER A 60 11.66 -0.47 4.85
C SER A 60 10.74 0.71 5.17
N LEU A 61 9.82 1.08 4.28
CA LEU A 61 8.81 2.12 4.56
C LEU A 61 7.74 1.63 5.56
N LEU A 62 7.32 0.35 5.50
CA LEU A 62 6.39 -0.20 6.49
C LEU A 62 6.96 -0.12 7.90
N TYR A 63 8.25 -0.43 8.06
CA TYR A 63 8.95 -0.41 9.34
C TYR A 63 9.42 0.98 9.74
N GLY A 64 9.96 1.79 8.83
CA GLY A 64 10.57 3.07 9.17
C GLY A 64 9.58 4.25 9.22
N SER A 65 8.44 4.11 8.57
CA SER A 65 7.40 5.15 8.47
C SER A 65 6.05 4.67 9.01
N GLY A 66 5.99 3.45 9.55
CA GLY A 66 4.77 2.87 10.08
C GLY A 66 3.63 2.77 9.07
N LEU A 67 3.90 2.67 7.75
CA LEU A 67 2.85 2.62 6.74
C LEU A 67 2.08 1.30 6.77
N ARG A 68 0.79 1.31 6.40
CA ARG A 68 0.11 0.07 5.98
C ARG A 68 0.61 -0.31 4.59
N LEU A 69 0.55 -1.60 4.26
CA LEU A 69 0.94 -2.09 2.93
C LEU A 69 0.24 -1.32 1.81
N MET A 70 -1.08 -1.16 1.90
CA MET A 70 -1.83 -0.42 0.88
C MET A 70 -1.57 1.09 0.89
N GLU A 71 -1.16 1.67 2.03
CA GLU A 71 -0.73 3.07 2.05
C GLU A 71 0.60 3.21 1.29
N ALA A 72 1.57 2.34 1.57
CA ALA A 72 2.87 2.34 0.89
C ALA A 72 2.76 2.10 -0.63
N LEU A 73 1.98 1.09 -1.04
CA LEU A 73 1.81 0.76 -2.47
C LEU A 73 1.08 1.85 -3.25
N ARG A 74 0.19 2.61 -2.59
CA ARG A 74 -0.61 3.66 -3.24
C ARG A 74 0.03 5.05 -3.17
N LEU A 75 1.21 5.19 -2.56
CA LEU A 75 1.93 6.45 -2.53
C LEU A 75 2.13 6.99 -3.95
N ARG A 76 1.89 8.28 -4.11
CA ARG A 76 2.22 9.03 -5.32
C ARG A 76 3.53 9.76 -5.17
N VAL A 77 4.15 10.12 -6.28
CA VAL A 77 5.40 10.90 -6.30
C VAL A 77 5.27 12.16 -5.43
N LYS A 78 4.17 12.91 -5.57
CA LYS A 78 3.91 14.15 -4.81
C LYS A 78 3.74 13.97 -3.31
N ASP A 79 3.56 12.73 -2.84
CA ASP A 79 3.32 12.45 -1.43
C ASP A 79 4.64 12.36 -0.64
N VAL A 80 5.81 12.39 -1.31
CA VAL A 80 7.12 12.31 -0.67
C VAL A 80 7.83 13.65 -0.75
N ASP A 81 8.21 14.17 0.40
CA ASP A 81 9.04 15.35 0.55
C ASP A 81 10.44 14.94 1.01
N PHE A 82 11.42 15.03 0.12
CA PHE A 82 12.80 14.66 0.42
C PHE A 82 13.55 15.72 1.25
N SER A 83 13.12 16.98 1.17
CA SER A 83 13.74 18.10 1.88
C SER A 83 13.38 18.06 3.36
N TYR A 84 12.08 17.97 3.66
CA TYR A 84 11.57 17.83 5.02
C TYR A 84 11.62 16.38 5.53
N ARG A 85 12.01 15.42 4.70
CA ARG A 85 12.05 13.98 5.00
C ARG A 85 10.70 13.47 5.55
N GLN A 86 9.65 13.78 4.82
CA GLN A 86 8.27 13.49 5.22
C GLN A 86 7.50 12.77 4.11
N ILE A 87 6.47 12.04 4.52
CA ILE A 87 5.52 11.36 3.64
C ILE A 87 4.11 11.81 4.02
N ASN A 88 3.43 12.44 3.07
CA ASN A 88 2.06 12.93 3.18
C ASN A 88 1.08 11.82 2.80
N LEU A 89 0.47 11.18 3.79
CA LEU A 89 -0.50 10.12 3.57
C LEU A 89 -1.90 10.69 3.43
N ARG A 90 -2.41 10.64 2.21
CA ARG A 90 -3.77 11.05 1.88
C ARG A 90 -4.76 9.91 2.11
N ASP A 91 -5.97 10.24 2.55
CA ASP A 91 -7.06 9.28 2.74
C ASP A 91 -6.74 8.13 3.71
N GLY A 92 -6.08 8.47 4.83
CA GLY A 92 -5.91 7.55 5.95
C GLY A 92 -7.23 7.01 6.50
N LYS A 93 -7.16 6.08 7.47
CA LYS A 93 -8.38 5.54 8.12
C LYS A 93 -9.26 6.70 8.62
N GLY A 94 -10.47 6.83 8.08
CA GLY A 94 -11.39 7.91 8.41
C GLY A 94 -11.31 9.14 7.50
N ARG A 95 -10.68 9.04 6.32
CA ARG A 95 -10.45 10.17 5.38
C ARG A 95 -9.69 11.33 6.04
N ARG A 96 -8.75 11.00 6.93
CA ARG A 96 -7.85 11.98 7.54
C ARG A 96 -6.48 11.82 6.95
N ASP A 97 -5.96 12.93 6.46
CA ASP A 97 -4.59 13.04 6.02
C ASP A 97 -3.67 13.04 7.25
N ARG A 98 -2.48 12.48 7.10
CA ARG A 98 -1.45 12.53 8.14
C ARG A 98 -0.06 12.56 7.52
N VAL A 99 0.86 13.19 8.23
CA VAL A 99 2.29 13.18 7.86
C VAL A 99 3.00 12.08 8.64
N THR A 100 3.96 11.42 8.01
CA THR A 100 4.91 10.52 8.69
C THR A 100 6.33 10.74 8.18
N ILE A 101 7.30 10.07 8.80
CA ILE A 101 8.72 10.27 8.56
C ILE A 101 9.17 9.48 7.33
N LEU A 102 10.00 10.07 6.46
CA LEU A 102 10.79 9.36 5.47
C LEU A 102 12.13 8.92 6.12
N PRO A 103 12.41 7.62 6.26
CA PRO A 103 13.62 7.17 6.94
C PRO A 103 14.87 7.55 6.14
N ASN A 104 15.90 8.06 6.82
CA ASN A 104 17.14 8.50 6.17
C ASN A 104 17.75 7.42 5.26
N ARG A 105 17.73 6.15 5.71
CA ARG A 105 18.26 5.01 4.94
C ARG A 105 17.49 4.72 3.65
N VAL A 106 16.24 5.16 3.55
CA VAL A 106 15.37 4.92 2.39
C VAL A 106 15.43 6.09 1.41
N GLY A 107 15.80 7.29 1.84
CA GLY A 107 15.77 8.51 1.00
C GLY A 107 16.53 8.34 -0.33
N GLU A 108 17.80 7.96 -0.28
CA GLU A 108 18.61 7.82 -1.50
C GLU A 108 18.21 6.61 -2.36
N PRO A 109 18.01 5.40 -1.81
CA PRO A 109 17.44 4.29 -2.58
C PRO A 109 16.10 4.63 -3.25
N LEU A 110 15.25 5.42 -2.59
CA LEU A 110 13.96 5.84 -3.14
C LEU A 110 14.12 6.84 -4.29
N ARG A 111 15.08 7.77 -4.22
CA ARG A 111 15.38 8.68 -5.35
C ARG A 111 15.82 7.92 -6.59
N ARG A 112 16.75 6.96 -6.44
CA ARG A 112 17.18 6.09 -7.55
C ARG A 112 16.03 5.28 -8.13
N HIS A 113 15.16 4.75 -7.27
CA HIS A 113 13.94 4.06 -7.72
C HIS A 113 13.02 4.99 -8.51
N LEU A 114 12.78 6.22 -8.04
CA LEU A 114 11.96 7.20 -8.74
C LEU A 114 12.54 7.61 -10.09
N ALA A 115 13.87 7.66 -10.24
CA ALA A 115 14.52 7.92 -11.53
C ALA A 115 14.18 6.83 -12.55
N HIS A 116 14.22 5.54 -12.16
CA HIS A 116 13.78 4.46 -13.05
C HIS A 116 12.29 4.52 -13.37
N VAL A 117 11.46 4.86 -12.37
CA VAL A 117 10.01 5.01 -12.59
C VAL A 117 9.70 6.19 -13.50
N ARG A 118 10.51 7.26 -13.48
CA ARG A 118 10.38 8.41 -14.39
C ARG A 118 10.60 8.01 -15.84
N VAL A 119 11.60 7.17 -16.10
CA VAL A 119 11.86 6.61 -17.45
C VAL A 119 10.69 5.73 -17.90
N LEU A 120 10.19 4.86 -17.02
CA LEU A 120 9.01 4.04 -17.31
C LEU A 120 7.78 4.90 -17.64
N PHE A 121 7.54 5.94 -16.85
CA PHE A 121 6.44 6.86 -17.08
C PHE A 121 6.55 7.59 -18.42
N GLN A 122 7.76 8.05 -18.80
CA GLN A 122 7.95 8.71 -20.09
C GLN A 122 7.61 7.75 -21.24
N ARG A 123 8.08 6.51 -21.16
CA ARG A 123 7.72 5.47 -22.13
C ARG A 123 6.21 5.22 -22.19
N ASP A 124 5.55 5.14 -21.04
CA ASP A 124 4.09 4.98 -20.98
C ASP A 124 3.36 6.18 -21.62
N VAL A 125 3.88 7.40 -21.46
CA VAL A 125 3.34 8.60 -22.11
C VAL A 125 3.49 8.50 -23.64
N ASP A 126 4.66 8.09 -24.12
CA ASP A 126 4.94 7.93 -25.56
C ASP A 126 4.06 6.82 -26.17
N GLU A 127 3.71 5.78 -25.39
CA GLU A 127 2.78 4.69 -25.76
C GLU A 127 1.30 5.06 -25.56
N GLY A 128 0.98 6.28 -25.10
CA GLY A 128 -0.41 6.75 -24.91
C GLY A 128 -1.12 6.22 -23.65
N ILE A 129 -0.41 5.57 -22.74
CA ILE A 129 -0.92 4.93 -21.51
C ILE A 129 -0.42 5.60 -20.21
N GLY A 130 0.18 6.79 -20.30
CA GLY A 130 0.77 7.54 -19.18
C GLY A 130 -0.24 8.15 -18.19
N ARG A 131 -1.54 7.88 -18.32
CA ARG A 131 -2.55 8.37 -17.38
C ARG A 131 -2.55 7.51 -16.12
N ALA A 132 -2.60 8.13 -14.95
CA ALA A 132 -2.76 7.46 -13.67
C ALA A 132 -4.23 7.45 -13.25
N ARG A 133 -4.70 6.30 -12.73
CA ARG A 133 -6.00 6.25 -12.05
C ARG A 133 -6.02 7.21 -10.87
N LEU A 134 -6.92 8.19 -10.86
CA LEU A 134 -7.03 9.16 -9.77
C LEU A 134 -8.01 8.70 -8.67
N PRO A 135 -7.73 9.04 -7.39
CA PRO A 135 -8.69 8.81 -6.31
C PRO A 135 -9.79 9.87 -6.33
N TYR A 136 -11.06 9.45 -6.26
CA TYR A 136 -12.23 10.33 -6.35
C TYR A 136 -12.30 11.05 -7.70
N ALA A 137 -12.62 12.35 -7.72
CA ALA A 137 -12.76 13.13 -8.94
C ALA A 137 -11.85 14.39 -8.93
N PRO A 138 -10.52 14.26 -8.85
CA PRO A 138 -9.63 15.42 -8.99
C PRO A 138 -9.70 15.97 -10.42
N GLU A 139 -10.03 15.14 -11.41
CA GLU A 139 -10.17 15.53 -12.83
C GLU A 139 -11.22 16.62 -13.04
N ARG A 140 -12.25 16.67 -12.18
CA ARG A 140 -13.25 17.75 -12.21
C ARG A 140 -12.64 19.12 -11.94
N LYS A 141 -11.59 19.18 -11.12
CA LYS A 141 -10.90 20.43 -10.74
C LYS A 141 -9.59 20.62 -11.51
N PHE A 142 -8.94 19.54 -11.90
CA PHE A 142 -7.64 19.51 -12.57
C PHE A 142 -7.63 18.42 -13.65
N PRO A 143 -8.10 18.71 -14.88
CA PRO A 143 -8.28 17.71 -15.93
C PRO A 143 -6.98 17.00 -16.35
N SER A 144 -5.83 17.68 -16.26
CA SER A 144 -4.52 17.13 -16.61
C SER A 144 -3.84 16.35 -15.47
N ALA A 145 -4.45 16.28 -14.28
CA ALA A 145 -3.80 15.68 -13.11
C ALA A 145 -3.32 14.25 -13.38
N ALA A 146 -4.14 13.45 -14.07
CA ALA A 146 -3.88 12.04 -14.37
C ALA A 146 -2.61 11.84 -15.22
N SER A 147 -2.28 12.76 -16.12
CA SER A 147 -1.13 12.64 -17.02
C SER A 147 0.15 13.25 -16.45
N THR A 148 0.11 13.86 -15.25
CA THR A 148 1.34 14.43 -14.67
C THR A 148 2.14 13.43 -13.84
N TRP A 149 3.46 13.61 -13.84
CA TRP A 149 4.39 12.84 -13.03
C TRP A 149 4.03 12.80 -11.53
N SER A 150 3.56 13.93 -11.00
CA SER A 150 3.26 14.10 -9.58
C SER A 150 2.20 13.11 -9.06
N TRP A 151 1.29 12.66 -9.94
CA TRP A 151 0.21 11.72 -9.63
C TRP A 151 0.54 10.27 -9.97
N GLN A 152 1.72 9.97 -10.49
CA GLN A 152 2.13 8.59 -10.76
C GLN A 152 2.42 7.84 -9.46
N PHE A 153 2.20 6.52 -9.46
CA PHE A 153 2.53 5.68 -8.32
C PHE A 153 4.05 5.58 -8.16
N ILE A 154 4.54 5.65 -6.92
CA ILE A 154 5.95 5.38 -6.62
C ILE A 154 6.29 3.93 -6.95
N PHE A 155 5.37 3.01 -6.73
CA PHE A 155 5.55 1.58 -7.01
C PHE A 155 4.55 1.16 -8.10
N PRO A 156 4.83 1.40 -9.39
CA PRO A 156 3.94 0.98 -10.47
C PRO A 156 3.95 -0.54 -10.65
N GLY A 157 2.86 -1.07 -11.19
CA GLY A 157 2.74 -2.45 -11.62
C GLY A 157 3.65 -2.74 -12.82
N ARG A 158 4.14 -3.98 -12.89
CA ARG A 158 5.04 -4.41 -13.98
C ARG A 158 4.41 -4.29 -15.36
N ARG A 159 3.11 -4.51 -15.46
CA ARG A 159 2.34 -4.40 -16.70
C ARG A 159 1.21 -3.38 -16.52
N PRO A 160 0.87 -2.62 -17.56
CA PRO A 160 -0.38 -1.87 -17.62
C PRO A 160 -1.58 -2.83 -17.53
N SER A 161 -2.71 -2.31 -17.10
CA SER A 161 -3.99 -3.02 -17.13
C SER A 161 -5.12 -2.04 -17.42
N THR A 162 -6.23 -2.57 -17.93
CA THR A 162 -7.46 -1.80 -18.13
C THR A 162 -8.05 -1.40 -16.78
N ASP A 163 -8.34 -0.12 -16.59
CA ASP A 163 -9.11 0.36 -15.44
C ASP A 163 -10.58 -0.07 -15.62
N PRO A 164 -11.16 -0.86 -14.69
CA PRO A 164 -12.54 -1.33 -14.82
C PRO A 164 -13.59 -0.21 -14.76
N LEU A 165 -13.24 1.01 -14.31
CA LEU A 165 -14.17 2.13 -14.24
C LEU A 165 -14.20 2.98 -15.51
N THR A 166 -13.05 3.19 -16.14
CA THR A 166 -12.92 4.09 -17.30
C THR A 166 -12.68 3.35 -18.61
N GLY A 167 -12.27 2.08 -18.57
CA GLY A 167 -11.86 1.32 -19.76
C GLY A 167 -10.48 1.71 -20.31
N GLU A 168 -9.83 2.73 -19.73
CA GLU A 168 -8.51 3.18 -20.17
C GLU A 168 -7.41 2.19 -19.74
N ILE A 169 -6.39 2.01 -20.57
CA ILE A 169 -5.19 1.24 -20.20
C ILE A 169 -4.27 2.16 -19.41
N CYS A 170 -3.93 1.76 -18.18
CA CYS A 170 -3.02 2.52 -17.33
C CYS A 170 -2.17 1.62 -16.43
N ARG A 171 -1.11 2.19 -15.84
CA ARG A 171 -0.36 1.50 -14.78
C ARG A 171 -1.01 1.71 -13.43
N HIS A 172 -1.49 0.62 -12.84
CA HIS A 172 -1.85 0.59 -11.43
C HIS A 172 -0.61 0.46 -10.54
N HIS A 173 -0.81 0.61 -9.23
CA HIS A 173 0.26 0.29 -8.29
C HIS A 173 0.60 -1.20 -8.31
N LEU A 174 1.79 -1.53 -7.82
CA LEU A 174 2.25 -2.89 -7.61
C LEU A 174 1.24 -3.66 -6.75
N HIS A 175 0.91 -4.87 -7.18
CA HIS A 175 -0.04 -5.72 -6.46
C HIS A 175 0.60 -6.26 -5.16
N GLU A 176 -0.17 -6.29 -4.07
CA GLU A 176 0.30 -6.70 -2.74
C GLU A 176 0.90 -8.12 -2.69
N SER A 177 0.46 -9.01 -3.59
CA SER A 177 1.00 -10.36 -3.69
C SER A 177 2.48 -10.37 -4.09
N ALA A 178 2.97 -9.37 -4.82
CA ALA A 178 4.38 -9.25 -5.19
C ALA A 178 5.27 -9.07 -3.95
N ILE A 179 4.83 -8.26 -2.99
CA ILE A 179 5.53 -8.08 -1.71
C ILE A 179 5.39 -9.34 -0.86
N ARG A 180 4.21 -9.97 -0.83
CA ARG A 180 4.02 -11.23 -0.07
C ARG A 180 4.94 -12.35 -0.58
N ARG A 181 5.06 -12.51 -1.90
CA ARG A 181 5.87 -13.55 -2.55
C ARG A 181 7.37 -13.39 -2.32
N THR A 182 7.86 -12.16 -2.15
CA THR A 182 9.27 -11.86 -1.85
C THR A 182 9.56 -11.88 -0.36
N LEU A 183 8.62 -11.42 0.47
CA LEU A 183 8.78 -11.35 1.91
C LEU A 183 8.89 -12.72 2.59
N GLN A 184 8.04 -13.68 2.22
CA GLN A 184 8.04 -14.99 2.90
C GLN A 184 9.35 -15.77 2.73
N PRO A 185 9.94 -15.87 1.53
CA PRO A 185 11.28 -16.42 1.36
C PRO A 185 12.35 -15.69 2.18
N ALA A 186 12.31 -14.35 2.24
CA ALA A 186 13.29 -13.57 3.01
C ALA A 186 13.18 -13.84 4.52
N VAL A 187 11.96 -13.98 5.05
CA VAL A 187 11.71 -14.34 6.45
C VAL A 187 12.27 -15.74 6.76
N ARG A 188 12.08 -16.70 5.85
CA ARG A 188 12.63 -18.06 6.00
C ARG A 188 14.15 -18.05 6.00
N ARG A 189 14.79 -17.35 5.05
CA ARG A 189 16.26 -17.21 5.00
C ARG A 189 16.84 -16.49 6.21
N ALA A 190 16.09 -15.57 6.80
CA ALA A 190 16.48 -14.90 8.03
C ALA A 190 16.36 -15.80 9.28
N GLY A 191 15.86 -17.04 9.15
CA GLY A 191 15.77 -18.01 10.25
C GLY A 191 14.66 -17.71 11.26
N LEU A 192 13.64 -16.92 10.88
CA LEU A 192 12.57 -16.54 11.80
C LEU A 192 11.45 -17.60 11.83
N THR A 193 11.10 -18.05 13.04
CA THR A 193 9.97 -18.96 13.28
C THR A 193 8.64 -18.22 13.45
N LYS A 194 8.68 -16.93 13.81
CA LYS A 194 7.49 -16.09 13.97
C LYS A 194 6.73 -15.95 12.65
N ARG A 195 5.40 -15.89 12.71
CA ARG A 195 4.56 -15.59 11.54
C ARG A 195 4.68 -14.12 11.14
N VAL A 196 5.67 -13.81 10.31
CA VAL A 196 5.93 -12.45 9.83
C VAL A 196 5.04 -12.12 8.63
N THR A 197 4.38 -10.97 8.69
CA THR A 197 3.61 -10.39 7.60
C THR A 197 3.98 -8.92 7.41
N SER A 198 3.48 -8.27 6.35
CA SER A 198 3.63 -6.83 6.16
C SER A 198 3.15 -6.02 7.38
N HIS A 199 2.11 -6.48 8.07
CA HIS A 199 1.59 -5.84 9.27
C HIS A 199 2.56 -5.93 10.46
N SER A 200 3.36 -6.99 10.55
CA SER A 200 4.35 -7.18 11.63
C SER A 200 5.38 -6.05 11.66
N PHE A 201 5.83 -5.56 10.49
CA PHE A 201 6.78 -4.44 10.40
C PHE A 201 6.19 -3.14 10.92
N ARG A 202 4.96 -2.81 10.52
CA ARG A 202 4.24 -1.64 11.04
C ARG A 202 3.99 -1.74 12.54
N HIS A 203 3.62 -2.92 13.05
CA HIS A 203 3.44 -3.11 14.48
C HIS A 203 4.75 -2.90 15.24
N SER A 204 5.86 -3.43 14.70
CA SER A 204 7.19 -3.26 15.29
C SER A 204 7.64 -1.81 15.30
N PHE A 205 7.31 -1.02 14.27
CA PHE A 205 7.53 0.43 14.27
C PHE A 205 6.86 1.11 15.47
N ALA A 206 5.56 0.85 15.65
CA ALA A 206 4.80 1.47 16.73
C ALA A 206 5.36 1.09 18.10
N THR A 207 5.73 -0.18 18.30
CA THR A 207 6.32 -0.65 19.56
C THR A 207 7.72 -0.09 19.81
N HIS A 208 8.54 0.12 18.77
CA HIS A 208 9.90 0.66 18.93
C HIS A 208 9.96 2.19 19.09
N LEU A 209 8.83 2.88 18.97
CA LEU A 209 8.68 4.32 19.20
C LEU A 209 8.05 4.66 20.56
N LEU A 210 7.54 3.67 21.28
CA LEU A 210 7.14 3.78 22.68
C LEU A 210 8.39 3.66 23.56
#